data_AF-A0A1V5K1Y8-F1
#
_entry.id   AF-A0A1V5K1Y8-F1
#
_cell.length_a   1.000
_cell.length_b   1.000
_cell.length_c   1.000
_cell.angle_alpha   90.00
_cell.angle_beta   90.00
_cell.angle_gamma   90.00
#
_symmetry.space_group_name_H-M   'P 1'
#
loop_
_entity.id
_entity.type
_entity.pdbx_description
1 polymer ?
#
loop_
_entity_poly.entity_id
_entity_poly.type
_entity_poly.pdbx_seq_one_letter_code
_entity_poly.pdbx_strand_id
1 'polypeptide(L)'
;MDPAKEYPERVGLAFPPDLAFWFQRRGILPDLIPPLAPGCLSSPQSSQPQILFPRNGQAFLLRSEGKGRERIPFRSDRKLHWFLDGRYLGQGWLFPFTPSPGEHRLQGVDEEGVDSEELLFRVTFGD
;
A
#
# COMPACT_ATOMS: atom_id res chain seq x y z
N MET A 1 -0.81 28.79 6.87
CA MET A 1 -1.96 28.46 7.73
C MET A 1 -2.65 29.77 8.03
N ASP A 2 -3.78 30.03 7.37
CA ASP A 2 -4.60 31.21 7.68
C ASP A 2 -5.36 30.97 9.00
N PRO A 3 -5.28 31.88 9.97
CA PRO A 3 -6.00 31.75 11.21
C PRO A 3 -7.48 32.12 11.03
N ALA A 4 -8.37 31.32 11.64
CA ALA A 4 -9.81 31.52 11.80
C ALA A 4 -10.72 31.33 10.57
N LYS A 5 -10.60 30.19 9.88
CA LYS A 5 -11.73 29.70 9.06
C LYS A 5 -12.68 28.91 9.97
N GLU A 6 -13.83 29.49 10.31
CA GLU A 6 -14.93 28.76 10.94
C GLU A 6 -15.51 27.77 9.93
N TYR A 7 -15.55 26.49 10.30
CA TYR A 7 -16.18 25.43 9.52
C TYR A 7 -17.52 25.09 10.19
N PRO A 8 -18.66 25.55 9.65
CA PRO A 8 -19.95 25.23 10.23
C PRO A 8 -20.19 23.73 10.13
N GLU A 9 -20.42 23.08 11.27
CA GLU A 9 -20.83 21.68 11.29
C GLU A 9 -22.27 21.56 10.80
N ARG A 10 -22.50 20.69 9.80
CA ARG A 10 -23.83 20.41 9.24
C ARG A 10 -23.96 18.92 8.95
N VAL A 11 -25.15 18.38 9.18
CA VAL A 11 -25.49 17.00 8.79
C VAL A 11 -25.89 17.01 7.31
N GLY A 12 -25.12 16.32 6.47
CA GLY A 12 -25.47 16.10 5.06
C GLY A 12 -26.19 14.77 4.85
N LEU A 13 -27.08 14.71 3.85
CA LEU A 13 -27.76 13.47 3.47
C LEU A 13 -26.98 12.75 2.38
N ALA A 14 -26.73 11.45 2.58
CA ALA A 14 -26.16 10.55 1.58
C ALA A 14 -27.24 9.59 1.07
N PHE A 15 -27.63 9.72 -0.20
CA PHE A 15 -28.64 8.87 -0.81
C PHE A 15 -27.99 7.70 -1.57
N PRO A 16 -28.64 6.53 -1.62
CA PRO A 16 -28.28 5.48 -2.58
C PRO A 16 -28.29 6.02 -4.03
N PRO A 17 -27.46 5.46 -4.94
CA PRO A 17 -27.27 5.98 -6.29
C PRO A 17 -28.57 6.20 -7.08
N ASP A 18 -29.50 5.24 -7.01
CA ASP A 18 -30.77 5.30 -7.75
C ASP A 18 -31.66 6.46 -7.31
N LEU A 19 -31.69 6.72 -6.00
CA LEU A 19 -32.48 7.77 -5.41
C LEU A 19 -31.85 9.15 -5.66
N ALA A 20 -30.51 9.24 -5.59
CA ALA A 20 -29.76 10.44 -5.96
C ALA A 20 -30.01 10.83 -7.43
N PHE A 21 -29.97 9.84 -8.33
CA PHE A 21 -30.25 10.03 -9.75
C PHE A 21 -31.67 10.52 -9.99
N TRP A 22 -32.66 9.94 -9.29
CA TRP A 22 -34.05 10.35 -9.39
C TRP A 22 -34.24 11.82 -8.94
N PHE A 23 -33.64 12.23 -7.83
CA PHE A 23 -33.70 13.61 -7.34
C PHE A 23 -33.07 14.61 -8.31
N GLN A 24 -31.88 14.30 -8.83
CA GLN A 24 -31.19 15.14 -9.84
C GLN A 24 -32.07 15.36 -11.07
N ARG A 25 -32.69 14.28 -11.59
CA ARG A 25 -33.55 14.36 -12.78
C ARG A 25 -34.80 15.22 -12.56
N ARG A 26 -35.26 15.35 -11.32
CA ARG A 26 -36.42 16.17 -10.93
C ARG A 26 -36.05 17.58 -10.47
N GLY A 27 -34.77 17.97 -10.54
CA GLY A 27 -34.32 19.28 -10.09
C GLY A 27 -34.43 19.49 -8.58
N ILE A 28 -34.56 18.40 -7.80
CA ILE A 28 -34.55 18.44 -6.35
C ILE A 28 -33.08 18.48 -5.92
N LEU A 29 -32.69 19.56 -5.26
CA LEU A 29 -31.36 19.75 -4.69
C LEU A 29 -31.43 19.43 -3.19
N PRO A 30 -31.25 18.16 -2.77
CA PRO A 30 -31.16 17.88 -1.35
C PRO A 30 -29.92 18.56 -0.75
N ASP A 31 -29.89 18.74 0.56
CA ASP A 31 -28.68 19.16 1.29
C ASP A 31 -27.62 18.04 1.18
N LEU A 32 -26.86 18.11 0.09
CA LEU A 32 -25.78 17.20 -0.24
C LEU A 32 -24.57 17.51 0.63
N ILE A 33 -23.74 16.48 0.83
CA ILE A 33 -22.41 16.62 1.42
C ILE A 33 -21.65 17.71 0.65
N PRO A 34 -21.03 18.67 1.34
CA PRO A 34 -20.31 19.76 0.68
C PRO A 34 -19.19 19.19 -0.22
N PRO A 35 -18.89 19.84 -1.35
CA PRO A 35 -17.78 19.45 -2.19
C PRO A 35 -16.46 19.57 -1.40
N LEU A 36 -15.46 18.79 -1.82
CA LEU A 36 -14.10 18.93 -1.31
C LEU A 36 -13.61 20.37 -1.48
N ALA A 37 -12.78 20.83 -0.53
CA ALA A 37 -12.23 22.17 -0.59
C ALA A 37 -11.40 22.37 -1.89
N PRO A 38 -11.37 23.58 -2.47
CA PRO A 38 -10.51 23.87 -3.62
C PRO A 38 -9.05 23.51 -3.31
N GLY A 39 -8.45 22.63 -4.11
CA GLY A 39 -7.10 22.09 -3.90
C GLY A 39 -7.04 20.71 -3.26
N CYS A 40 -8.15 20.20 -2.69
CA CYS A 40 -8.31 18.79 -2.37
C CYS A 40 -8.61 18.02 -3.66
N LEU A 41 -7.58 17.78 -4.46
CA LEU A 41 -7.64 16.82 -5.54
C LEU A 41 -7.82 15.43 -4.91
N SER A 42 -8.81 14.66 -5.37
CA SER A 42 -8.79 13.21 -5.18
C SER A 42 -7.44 12.76 -5.74
N SER A 43 -6.52 12.34 -4.87
CA SER A 43 -5.21 11.88 -5.34
C SER A 43 -5.49 10.85 -6.43
N PRO A 44 -4.91 10.99 -7.64
CA PRO A 44 -5.05 9.93 -8.63
C PRO A 44 -4.67 8.66 -7.92
N GLN A 45 -5.55 7.66 -7.95
CA GLN A 45 -5.36 6.39 -7.27
C GLN A 45 -4.02 5.84 -7.76
N SER A 46 -2.97 6.08 -6.98
CA SER A 46 -1.60 5.77 -7.38
C SER A 46 -1.58 4.27 -7.59
N SER A 47 -1.06 3.85 -8.74
CA SER A 47 -1.09 2.43 -9.07
C SER A 47 -0.33 1.69 -7.99
N GLN A 48 -0.96 0.65 -7.45
CA GLN A 48 -0.39 -0.14 -6.37
C GLN A 48 1.04 -0.57 -6.74
N PRO A 49 2.05 -0.32 -5.87
CA PRO A 49 3.41 -0.73 -6.16
C PRO A 49 3.52 -2.25 -6.27
N GLN A 50 4.40 -2.71 -7.16
CA GLN A 50 4.58 -4.13 -7.45
C GLN A 50 5.93 -4.63 -6.94
N ILE A 51 5.90 -5.67 -6.11
CA ILE A 51 7.09 -6.43 -5.76
C ILE A 51 7.33 -7.46 -6.88
N LEU A 52 8.44 -7.31 -7.58
CA LEU A 52 8.84 -8.13 -8.73
C LEU A 52 9.55 -9.42 -8.29
N PHE A 53 10.19 -9.40 -7.12
CA PHE A 53 10.88 -10.56 -6.56
C PHE A 53 11.10 -10.38 -5.04
N PRO A 54 10.94 -11.43 -4.20
CA PRO A 54 10.48 -12.79 -4.53
C PRO A 54 9.02 -12.82 -5.03
N ARG A 55 8.61 -13.93 -5.64
CA ARG A 55 7.20 -14.15 -6.02
C ARG A 55 6.41 -14.72 -4.82
N ASN A 56 5.11 -14.48 -4.80
CA ASN A 56 4.22 -15.09 -3.80
C ASN A 56 4.32 -16.62 -3.84
N GLY A 57 4.42 -17.25 -2.67
CA GLY A 57 4.57 -18.69 -2.50
C GLY A 57 5.94 -19.25 -2.87
N GLN A 58 6.93 -18.40 -3.23
CA GLN A 58 8.24 -18.88 -3.64
C GLN A 58 8.98 -19.54 -2.46
N ALA A 59 9.60 -20.69 -2.73
CA ALA A 59 10.43 -21.41 -1.77
C ALA A 59 11.91 -21.32 -2.17
N PHE A 60 12.75 -21.03 -1.18
CA PHE A 60 14.21 -20.98 -1.30
C PHE A 60 14.83 -22.14 -0.53
N LEU A 61 15.71 -22.89 -1.18
CA LEU A 61 16.59 -23.88 -0.56
C LEU A 61 18.02 -23.34 -0.61
N LEU A 62 18.54 -22.98 0.55
CA LEU A 62 19.88 -22.38 0.71
C LEU A 62 20.82 -23.40 1.33
N ARG A 63 22.12 -23.32 1.03
CA ARG A 63 23.09 -24.26 1.61
C ARG A 63 23.37 -23.92 3.07
N SER A 64 23.42 -24.93 3.93
CA SER A 64 23.80 -24.78 5.34
C SER A 64 25.16 -24.07 5.52
N GLU A 65 26.14 -24.36 4.66
CA GLU A 65 27.46 -23.72 4.65
C GLU A 65 27.43 -22.24 4.23
N GLY A 66 26.37 -21.81 3.55
CA GLY A 66 26.16 -20.44 3.06
C GLY A 66 25.45 -19.52 4.04
N LYS A 67 25.13 -19.99 5.26
CA LYS A 67 24.37 -19.24 6.27
C LYS A 67 25.01 -17.87 6.54
N GLY A 68 24.25 -16.81 6.27
CA GLY A 68 24.68 -15.41 6.43
C GLY A 68 25.48 -14.82 5.28
N ARG A 69 25.94 -15.63 4.30
CA ARG A 69 26.65 -15.17 3.09
C ARG A 69 25.70 -14.98 1.91
N GLU A 70 24.69 -15.84 1.79
CA GLU A 70 23.70 -15.71 0.72
C GLU A 70 22.76 -14.53 0.98
N ARG A 71 22.28 -13.92 -0.11
CA ARG A 71 21.36 -12.78 -0.10
C ARG A 71 20.21 -13.07 -1.04
N ILE A 72 18.99 -12.85 -0.58
CA ILE A 72 17.80 -12.84 -1.43
C ILE A 72 17.54 -11.38 -1.78
N PRO A 73 17.59 -10.97 -3.06
CA PRO A 73 17.22 -9.61 -3.42
C PRO A 73 15.72 -9.43 -3.21
N PHE A 74 15.27 -8.29 -2.70
CA PHE A 74 13.90 -7.82 -2.85
C PHE A 74 13.91 -6.76 -3.94
N ARG A 75 13.02 -6.87 -4.92
CA ARG A 75 12.99 -5.97 -6.08
C ARG A 75 11.58 -5.51 -6.36
N SER A 76 11.43 -4.25 -6.72
CA SER A 76 10.13 -3.62 -7.04
C SER A 76 10.18 -2.80 -8.33
N ASP A 77 8.99 -2.41 -8.81
CA ASP A 77 8.80 -1.52 -9.95
C ASP A 77 9.14 -0.05 -9.66
N ARG A 78 9.18 0.32 -8.37
CA ARG A 78 9.55 1.65 -7.87
C ARG A 78 10.27 1.56 -6.53
N LYS A 79 10.70 2.69 -5.97
CA LYS A 79 11.32 2.73 -4.64
C LYS A 79 10.29 2.40 -3.56
N LEU A 80 10.59 1.41 -2.70
CA LEU A 80 9.74 1.05 -1.57
C LEU A 80 10.50 1.14 -0.25
N HIS A 81 9.77 1.39 0.82
CA HIS A 81 10.11 1.10 2.21
C HIS A 81 9.75 -0.36 2.49
N TRP A 82 10.74 -1.20 2.74
CA TRP A 82 10.59 -2.65 2.85
C TRP A 82 10.28 -3.07 4.28
N PHE A 83 9.26 -3.92 4.42
CA PHE A 83 8.85 -4.52 5.68
C PHE A 83 8.83 -6.04 5.57
N LEU A 84 9.46 -6.71 6.53
CA LEU A 84 9.45 -8.15 6.64
C LEU A 84 8.90 -8.55 8.00
N ASP A 85 7.84 -9.35 8.01
CA ASP A 85 7.16 -9.80 9.23
C ASP A 85 6.76 -8.61 10.13
N GLY A 86 6.32 -7.52 9.51
CA GLY A 86 5.93 -6.26 10.16
C GLY A 86 7.10 -5.38 10.62
N ARG A 87 8.36 -5.76 10.36
CA ARG A 87 9.55 -4.99 10.74
C ARG A 87 10.14 -4.25 9.57
N TYR A 88 10.42 -2.96 9.76
CA TYR A 88 11.12 -2.14 8.77
C TYR A 88 12.56 -2.65 8.58
N LEU A 89 12.96 -2.84 7.32
CA LEU A 89 14.31 -3.27 6.96
C LEU A 89 15.16 -2.16 6.33
N GLY A 90 14.53 -1.29 5.54
CA GLY A 90 15.23 -0.27 4.75
C GLY A 90 14.41 0.19 3.57
N GLN A 91 15.01 0.91 2.64
CA GLN A 91 14.34 1.43 1.45
C GLN A 91 15.17 1.26 0.18
N GLY A 92 14.50 1.19 -0.97
CA GLY A 92 15.15 1.12 -2.28
C GLY A 92 14.29 0.40 -3.31
N TRP A 93 14.74 0.41 -4.56
CA TRP A 93 14.19 -0.41 -5.65
C TRP A 93 14.69 -1.86 -5.58
N LEU A 94 15.85 -2.04 -4.94
CA LEU A 94 16.53 -3.30 -4.70
C LEU A 94 17.04 -3.31 -3.26
N PHE A 95 16.70 -4.33 -2.49
CA PHE A 95 17.15 -4.49 -1.10
C PHE A 95 17.74 -5.89 -0.87
N PRO A 96 19.02 -6.03 -0.47
CA PRO A 96 19.63 -7.33 -0.23
C PRO A 96 19.27 -7.88 1.15
N PHE A 97 18.31 -8.81 1.21
CA PHE A 97 17.89 -9.46 2.46
C PHE A 97 18.82 -10.61 2.83
N THR A 98 19.18 -10.69 4.11
CA THR A 98 19.91 -11.84 4.68
C THR A 98 18.91 -12.87 5.19
N PRO A 99 18.77 -14.03 4.53
CA PRO A 99 17.71 -14.97 4.82
C PRO A 99 17.89 -15.68 6.17
N SER A 100 16.78 -15.83 6.89
CA SER A 100 16.63 -16.75 8.01
C SER A 100 15.71 -17.90 7.61
N PRO A 101 15.85 -19.12 8.18
CA PRO A 101 14.91 -20.19 7.91
C PRO A 101 13.52 -19.82 8.44
N GLY A 102 12.48 -20.15 7.69
CA GLY A 102 11.10 -19.91 8.09
C GLY A 102 10.20 -19.44 6.95
N GLU A 103 8.94 -19.19 7.30
CA GLU A 103 8.00 -18.47 6.44
C GLU A 103 8.10 -16.99 6.73
N HIS A 104 8.04 -16.19 5.67
CA HIS A 104 8.22 -14.76 5.73
C HIS A 104 7.12 -14.03 4.96
N ARG A 105 6.65 -12.94 5.54
CA ARG A 105 5.68 -12.01 4.95
C ARG A 105 6.39 -10.72 4.54
N LEU A 106 6.42 -10.45 3.25
CA LEU A 106 7.02 -9.26 2.65
C LEU A 106 5.93 -8.28 2.23
N GLN A 107 6.13 -7.00 2.55
CA GLN A 107 5.33 -5.88 2.08
C GLN A 107 6.24 -4.68 1.81
N GLY A 108 5.86 -3.82 0.87
CA GLY A 108 6.52 -2.55 0.64
C GLY A 108 5.52 -1.40 0.64
N VAL A 109 5.98 -0.21 1.01
CA VAL A 109 5.19 1.02 0.98
C VAL A 109 5.95 2.06 0.15
N ASP A 110 5.28 2.73 -0.78
CA ASP A 110 5.91 3.79 -1.56
C ASP A 110 5.98 5.14 -0.81
N GLU A 111 6.54 6.17 -1.44
CA GLU A 111 6.71 7.49 -0.84
C GLU A 111 5.38 8.24 -0.63
N GLU A 112 4.30 7.79 -1.29
CA GLU A 112 2.95 8.34 -1.15
C GLU A 112 2.14 7.61 -0.06
N GLY A 113 2.72 6.58 0.56
CA GLY A 113 2.06 5.77 1.58
C GLY A 113 1.17 4.67 1.02
N VAL A 114 1.31 4.32 -0.26
CA VAL A 114 0.53 3.23 -0.88
C VAL A 114 1.23 1.90 -0.65
N ASP A 115 0.49 0.96 -0.05
CA ASP A 115 0.95 -0.39 0.21
C ASP A 115 1.01 -1.23 -1.07
N SER A 116 2.06 -2.02 -1.23
CA SER A 116 2.11 -3.12 -2.19
C SER A 116 1.17 -4.25 -1.75
N GLU A 117 1.00 -5.24 -2.63
CA GLU A 117 0.49 -6.55 -2.20
C GLU A 117 1.41 -7.16 -1.12
N GLU A 118 0.80 -7.98 -0.27
CA GLU A 118 1.50 -8.81 0.69
C GLU A 118 1.90 -10.13 0.03
N LEU A 119 3.18 -10.50 0.17
CA LEU A 119 3.73 -11.73 -0.41
C LEU A 119 4.27 -12.63 0.68
N LEU A 120 3.96 -13.92 0.58
CA LEU A 120 4.54 -14.96 1.41
C LEU A 120 5.65 -15.67 0.66
N PHE A 121 6.77 -15.95 1.32
CA PHE A 121 7.82 -16.81 0.79
C PHE A 121 8.44 -17.65 1.91
N ARG A 122 9.05 -18.78 1.54
CA ARG A 122 9.66 -19.71 2.51
C ARG A 122 11.15 -19.84 2.25
N VAL A 123 11.92 -19.89 3.34
CA VAL A 123 13.35 -20.20 3.31
C VAL A 123 13.59 -21.48 4.11
N THR A 124 14.31 -22.41 3.48
CA THR A 124 14.81 -23.64 4.09
C THR A 124 16.31 -23.74 3.86
N PHE A 125 17.02 -24.34 4.81
CA PHE A 125 18.43 -24.68 4.64
C PHE A 125 18.55 -26.18 4.40
N GLY A 126 19.28 -26.55 3.36
CA GLY A 126 19.62 -27.93 3.03
C GLY A 126 21.13 -28.14 3.04
N ASP A 127 21.52 -29.41 3.16
CA ASP A 127 22.91 -29.86 3.15
C ASP A 127 23.43 -30.09 1.72
#